data_AF-A0A7S2C4A4-F1
#
_entry.id   AF-A0A7S2C4A4-F1
#
_cell.length_a   1.000
_cell.length_b   1.000
_cell.length_c   1.000
_cell.angle_alpha   90.00
_cell.angle_beta   90.00
_cell.angle_gamma   90.00
#
_symmetry.space_group_name_H-M   'P 1'
#
loop_
_entity.id
_entity.type
_entity.pdbx_description
1 polymer ?
#
loop_
_entity_poly.entity_id
_entity_poly.type
_entity_poly.pdbx_seq_one_letter_code
_entity_poly.pdbx_strand_id
1 'polypeptide(L)'
;QAEIDDATATATRLSAARRRARDALARAVLERDETALREAVSMADEAGIDTSELEEAVELIEELEKSGTSTCRSDEDIRRQALAALEKAMGSRGQQELQKAIAEAERVGLGTKSERSALAQARVMLKIINARKEAAQKRRAQDAIEQTPCGANAA
;
A
#
# COMPACT_ATOMS: atom_id res chain seq x y z
N GLN A 1 15.36 25.24 12.62
CA GLN A 1 15.72 25.17 11.19
C GLN A 1 15.55 23.76 10.60
N ALA A 2 16.27 22.74 11.06
CA ALA A 2 16.30 21.40 10.43
C ALA A 2 14.92 20.72 10.22
N GLU A 3 13.99 20.83 11.16
CA GLU A 3 12.64 20.23 11.03
C GLU A 3 11.77 20.94 9.97
N ILE A 4 11.99 22.25 9.76
CA ILE A 4 11.26 23.05 8.75
C ILE A 4 11.81 22.75 7.35
N ASP A 5 13.13 22.54 7.24
CA ASP A 5 13.78 22.18 5.99
C ASP A 5 13.38 20.75 5.55
N ASP A 6 13.25 19.80 6.49
CA ASP A 6 12.79 18.43 6.19
C ASP A 6 11.30 18.36 5.83
N ALA A 7 10.44 19.13 6.52
CA ALA A 7 9.03 19.28 6.16
C ALA A 7 8.85 19.88 4.75
N THR A 8 9.69 20.83 4.36
CA THR A 8 9.66 21.44 3.02
C THR A 8 10.17 20.46 1.95
N ALA A 9 11.23 19.70 2.26
CA ALA A 9 11.77 18.67 1.37
C ALA A 9 10.81 17.49 1.16
N THR A 10 10.06 17.08 2.19
CA THR A 10 9.02 16.04 2.07
C THR A 10 7.83 16.54 1.25
N ALA A 11 7.34 17.76 1.49
CA ALA A 11 6.25 18.35 0.70
C ALA A 11 6.60 18.47 -0.80
N THR A 12 7.82 18.88 -1.11
CA THR A 12 8.31 18.99 -2.50
C THR A 12 8.44 17.63 -3.18
N ARG A 13 8.90 16.60 -2.44
CA ARG A 13 8.95 15.22 -2.96
C ARG A 13 7.55 14.68 -3.25
N LEU A 14 6.60 14.96 -2.36
CA LEU A 14 5.22 14.49 -2.50
C LEU A 14 4.51 15.15 -3.69
N SER A 15 4.71 16.45 -3.89
CA SER A 15 4.14 17.16 -5.05
C SER A 15 4.73 16.67 -6.38
N ALA A 16 6.05 16.41 -6.42
CA ALA A 16 6.70 15.82 -7.59
C ALA A 16 6.26 14.38 -7.86
N ALA A 17 5.98 13.58 -6.82
CA ALA A 17 5.43 12.23 -6.97
C ALA A 17 4.02 12.28 -7.56
N ARG A 18 3.13 13.13 -7.02
CA ARG A 18 1.76 13.32 -7.54
C ARG A 18 1.76 13.78 -8.99
N ARG A 19 2.62 14.73 -9.35
CA ARG A 19 2.74 15.18 -10.74
C ARG A 19 3.14 14.05 -11.68
N ARG A 20 4.17 13.27 -11.31
CA ARG A 20 4.62 12.11 -12.09
C ARG A 20 3.52 11.06 -12.26
N ALA A 21 2.77 10.76 -11.20
CA ALA A 21 1.65 9.83 -11.26
C ALA A 21 0.54 10.34 -12.20
N ARG A 22 0.18 11.62 -12.14
CA ARG A 22 -0.78 12.23 -13.09
C ARG A 22 -0.30 12.19 -14.54
N ASP A 23 0.96 12.52 -14.78
CA ASP A 23 1.55 12.49 -16.13
C ASP A 23 1.63 11.05 -16.68
N ALA A 24 1.79 10.06 -15.81
CA ALA A 24 1.74 8.65 -16.19
C ALA A 24 0.30 8.18 -16.47
N LEU A 25 -0.66 8.55 -15.62
CA LEU A 25 -2.08 8.25 -15.83
C LEU A 25 -2.57 8.83 -17.16
N ALA A 26 -2.28 10.10 -17.44
CA ALA A 26 -2.68 10.74 -18.69
C ALA A 26 -2.11 10.02 -19.92
N ARG A 27 -0.84 9.59 -19.89
CA ARG A 27 -0.23 8.83 -20.98
C ARG A 27 -0.85 7.45 -21.13
N ALA A 28 -1.01 6.72 -20.02
CA ALA A 28 -1.56 5.37 -20.04
C ALA A 28 -3.02 5.34 -20.53
N VAL A 29 -3.83 6.33 -20.16
CA VAL A 29 -5.21 6.50 -20.66
C VAL A 29 -5.21 6.76 -22.18
N LEU A 30 -4.32 7.65 -22.66
CA LEU A 30 -4.20 7.94 -24.09
C LEU A 30 -3.76 6.72 -24.91
N GLU A 31 -2.82 5.94 -24.38
CA GLU A 31 -2.27 4.75 -25.03
C GLU A 31 -3.20 3.53 -24.90
N ARG A 32 -4.19 3.59 -23.99
CA ARG A 32 -5.08 2.48 -23.61
C ARG A 32 -4.31 1.18 -23.33
N ASP A 33 -3.16 1.32 -22.68
CA ASP A 33 -2.32 0.20 -22.25
C ASP A 33 -2.67 -0.17 -20.80
N GLU A 34 -3.23 -1.36 -20.61
CA GLU A 34 -3.64 -1.86 -19.29
C GLU A 34 -2.47 -1.95 -18.31
N THR A 35 -1.28 -2.36 -18.79
CA THR A 35 -0.11 -2.52 -17.92
C THR A 35 0.37 -1.15 -17.43
N ALA A 36 0.46 -0.18 -18.34
CA ALA A 36 0.82 1.19 -18.01
C ALA A 36 -0.23 1.85 -17.09
N LEU A 37 -1.52 1.57 -17.30
CA LEU A 37 -2.61 2.08 -16.46
C LEU A 37 -2.47 1.56 -15.03
N ARG A 38 -2.20 0.26 -14.86
CA ARG A 38 -2.00 -0.35 -13.54
C ARG A 38 -0.79 0.23 -12.82
N GLU A 39 0.33 0.38 -13.52
CA GLU A 39 1.53 1.00 -12.95
C GLU A 39 1.26 2.45 -12.53
N ALA A 40 0.57 3.22 -13.37
CA ALA A 40 0.19 4.60 -13.08
C ALA A 40 -0.77 4.70 -11.87
N VAL A 41 -1.73 3.79 -11.74
CA VAL A 41 -2.64 3.70 -10.58
C VAL A 41 -1.87 3.33 -9.32
N SER A 42 -0.91 2.40 -9.38
CA SER A 42 -0.06 2.04 -8.24
C SER A 42 0.77 3.24 -7.75
N MET A 43 1.41 3.97 -8.66
CA MET A 43 2.13 5.20 -8.33
C MET A 43 1.21 6.28 -7.73
N ALA A 44 -0.04 6.36 -8.21
CA ALA A 44 -1.01 7.30 -7.69
C ALA A 44 -1.48 6.95 -6.27
N ASP A 45 -1.66 5.66 -5.98
CA ASP A 45 -1.96 5.16 -4.65
C ASP A 45 -0.81 5.45 -3.66
N GLU A 46 0.45 5.31 -4.09
CA GLU A 46 1.62 5.69 -3.29
C GLU A 46 1.73 7.21 -3.07
N ALA A 47 1.40 8.00 -4.09
CA ALA A 47 1.44 9.46 -4.04
C ALA A 47 0.24 10.06 -3.27
N GLY A 48 -0.73 9.23 -2.87
CA GLY A 48 -1.95 9.64 -2.20
C GLY A 48 -2.79 10.59 -3.06
N ILE A 49 -2.94 10.27 -4.34
CA ILE A 49 -3.90 10.92 -5.25
C ILE A 49 -5.32 10.51 -4.83
N ASP A 50 -6.30 11.41 -5.02
CA ASP A 50 -7.69 11.11 -4.69
C ASP A 50 -8.23 9.96 -5.55
N THR A 51 -9.00 9.08 -4.93
CA THR A 51 -9.75 8.02 -5.61
C THR A 51 -10.61 8.52 -6.78
N SER A 52 -11.17 9.73 -6.71
CA SER A 52 -11.96 10.29 -7.80
C SER A 52 -11.12 10.61 -9.05
N GLU A 53 -9.85 10.99 -8.87
CA GLU A 53 -8.93 11.20 -10.00
C GLU A 53 -8.51 9.88 -10.67
N LEU A 54 -8.78 8.74 -10.02
CA LEU A 54 -8.41 7.41 -10.49
C LEU A 54 -9.58 6.63 -11.09
N GLU A 55 -10.82 7.11 -10.98
CA GLU A 55 -12.00 6.39 -11.45
C GLU A 55 -11.91 6.05 -12.95
N GLU A 56 -11.58 7.03 -13.80
CA GLU A 56 -11.46 6.83 -15.25
C GLU A 56 -10.41 5.76 -15.59
N ALA A 57 -9.25 5.81 -14.94
CA ALA A 57 -8.18 4.83 -15.18
C ALA A 57 -8.56 3.42 -14.72
N VAL A 58 -9.25 3.29 -13.57
CA VAL A 58 -9.73 2.01 -13.05
C VAL A 58 -10.82 1.43 -13.94
N GLU A 59 -11.77 2.25 -14.38
CA GLU A 59 -12.84 1.82 -15.31
C GLU A 59 -12.25 1.33 -16.64
N LEU A 60 -11.24 2.03 -17.15
CA LEU A 60 -10.55 1.64 -18.38
C LEU A 60 -9.79 0.31 -18.20
N ILE A 61 -9.15 0.07 -17.06
CA ILE A 61 -8.53 -1.24 -16.76
C ILE A 61 -9.58 -2.35 -16.80
N GLU A 62 -10.72 -2.15 -16.13
CA GLU A 62 -11.80 -3.15 -16.11
C GLU A 62 -12.43 -3.37 -17.49
N GLU A 63 -12.50 -2.33 -18.34
CA GLU A 63 -12.93 -2.45 -19.73
C GLU A 63 -11.94 -3.29 -20.54
N LEU A 64 -10.65 -2.99 -20.44
CA LEU A 64 -9.57 -3.66 -21.19
C LEU A 64 -9.41 -5.15 -20.80
N GLU A 65 -9.59 -5.48 -19.53
CA GLU A 65 -9.65 -6.87 -19.06
C GLU A 65 -10.85 -7.62 -19.68
N LYS A 66 -12.04 -7.02 -19.65
CA LYS A 66 -13.27 -7.64 -20.20
C LYS A 66 -13.19 -7.84 -21.70
N SER A 67 -12.56 -6.91 -22.42
CA SER A 67 -12.38 -7.00 -23.87
C SER A 67 -11.22 -7.92 -24.27
N GLY A 68 -10.48 -8.50 -23.30
CA GLY A 68 -9.38 -9.45 -23.52
C GLY A 68 -8.25 -8.87 -24.37
N THR A 69 -8.12 -7.54 -24.40
CA THR A 69 -7.32 -6.82 -25.40
C THR A 69 -5.90 -6.54 -24.94
N SER A 70 -5.60 -6.73 -23.66
CA SER A 70 -4.44 -6.04 -23.08
C SER A 70 -3.59 -6.83 -22.08
N THR A 71 -3.89 -8.12 -21.81
CA THR A 71 -2.94 -8.94 -21.03
C THR A 71 -2.64 -10.34 -21.55
N CYS A 72 -1.38 -10.73 -21.37
CA CYS A 72 -0.93 -12.12 -21.41
C CYS A 72 -1.66 -12.91 -20.31
N ARG A 73 -2.21 -14.09 -20.62
CA ARG A 73 -2.88 -14.97 -19.63
C ARG A 73 -2.03 -15.25 -18.40
N SER A 74 -0.70 -15.29 -18.56
CA SER A 74 0.25 -15.46 -17.44
C SER A 74 0.11 -14.38 -16.37
N ASP A 75 -0.15 -13.15 -16.78
CA ASP A 75 -0.10 -11.99 -15.90
C ASP A 75 -1.42 -11.86 -15.14
N GLU A 76 -2.54 -12.21 -15.77
CA GLU A 76 -3.84 -12.40 -15.09
C GLU A 76 -3.76 -13.51 -14.03
N ASP A 77 -3.11 -14.63 -14.33
CA ASP A 77 -2.94 -15.73 -13.38
C ASP A 77 -2.06 -15.31 -12.19
N ILE A 78 -0.97 -14.58 -12.44
CA ILE A 78 -0.11 -14.02 -11.38
C ILE A 78 -0.91 -13.04 -10.52
N ARG A 79 -1.73 -12.17 -11.13
CA ARG A 79 -2.61 -11.24 -10.42
C ARG A 79 -3.63 -11.94 -9.54
N ARG A 80 -4.33 -12.94 -10.07
CA ARG A 80 -5.30 -13.73 -9.31
C ARG A 80 -4.63 -14.45 -8.15
N GLN A 81 -3.43 -14.98 -8.34
CA GLN A 81 -2.66 -15.60 -7.27
C GLN A 81 -2.25 -14.59 -6.19
N ALA A 82 -1.79 -13.39 -6.57
CA ALA A 82 -1.43 -12.33 -5.64
C ALA A 82 -2.64 -11.88 -4.81
N LEU A 83 -3.81 -11.71 -5.45
CA LEU A 83 -5.06 -11.38 -4.75
C LEU A 83 -5.48 -12.49 -3.77
N ALA A 84 -5.47 -13.75 -4.21
CA ALA A 84 -5.80 -14.88 -3.34
C ALA A 84 -4.84 -15.01 -2.15
N ALA A 85 -3.55 -14.77 -2.36
CA ALA A 85 -2.55 -14.74 -1.29
C ALA A 85 -2.81 -13.60 -0.30
N LEU A 86 -3.21 -12.42 -0.79
CA LEU A 86 -3.59 -11.26 0.02
C LEU A 86 -4.80 -11.56 0.88
N GLU A 87 -5.87 -12.11 0.31
CA GLU A 87 -7.08 -12.49 1.05
C GLU A 87 -6.79 -13.55 2.11
N LYS A 88 -5.96 -14.55 1.78
CA LYS A 88 -5.53 -15.57 2.74
C LYS A 88 -4.72 -14.96 3.89
N ALA A 89 -3.78 -14.08 3.59
CA ALA A 89 -2.99 -13.39 4.61
C ALA A 89 -3.87 -12.47 5.47
N MET A 90 -4.94 -11.90 4.89
CA MET A 90 -5.92 -11.16 5.66
C MET A 90 -6.68 -12.05 6.64
N GLY A 91 -7.06 -13.26 6.22
CA GLY A 91 -7.70 -14.26 7.08
C GLY A 91 -6.81 -14.78 8.20
N SER A 92 -5.51 -15.02 7.94
CA SER A 92 -4.56 -15.50 8.96
C SER A 92 -4.18 -14.43 9.98
N ARG A 93 -4.35 -13.14 9.62
CA ARG A 93 -3.94 -11.98 10.43
C ARG A 93 -2.45 -12.01 10.81
N GLY A 94 -1.63 -12.73 10.06
CA GLY A 94 -0.19 -12.83 10.27
C GLY A 94 0.54 -11.58 9.77
N GLN A 95 1.28 -10.87 10.63
CA GLN A 95 1.93 -9.61 10.26
C GLN A 95 2.91 -9.78 9.07
N GLN A 96 3.78 -10.78 9.12
CA GLN A 96 4.79 -10.99 8.07
C GLN A 96 4.16 -11.48 6.77
N GLU A 97 3.15 -12.34 6.86
CA GLU A 97 2.40 -12.84 5.70
C GLU A 97 1.66 -11.69 5.01
N LEU A 98 1.00 -10.84 5.81
CA LEU A 98 0.28 -9.68 5.31
C LEU A 98 1.22 -8.66 4.67
N GLN A 99 2.40 -8.41 5.26
CA GLN A 99 3.43 -7.55 4.64
C GLN A 99 3.91 -8.09 3.30
N LYS A 100 4.22 -9.39 3.22
CA LYS A 100 4.67 -10.02 1.97
C LYS A 100 3.58 -9.98 0.92
N ALA A 101 2.34 -10.28 1.29
CA ALA A 101 1.22 -10.29 0.36
C ALA A 101 0.89 -8.87 -0.16
N ILE A 102 0.97 -7.84 0.69
CA ILE A 102 0.82 -6.44 0.26
C ILE A 102 1.93 -6.06 -0.73
N ALA A 103 3.19 -6.36 -0.41
CA ALA A 103 4.31 -6.05 -1.29
C ALA A 103 4.21 -6.75 -2.65
N GLU A 104 3.75 -8.00 -2.66
CA GLU A 104 3.51 -8.75 -3.90
C GLU A 104 2.34 -8.17 -4.70
N ALA A 105 1.24 -7.81 -4.04
CA ALA A 105 0.10 -7.16 -4.69
C ALA A 105 0.45 -5.81 -5.32
N GLU A 106 1.30 -5.02 -4.64
CA GLU A 106 1.82 -3.74 -5.15
C GLU A 106 2.74 -3.97 -6.36
N ARG A 107 3.63 -4.97 -6.29
CA ARG A 107 4.56 -5.33 -7.37
C ARG A 107 3.84 -5.77 -8.64
N VAL A 108 2.74 -6.50 -8.49
CA VAL A 108 1.98 -7.07 -9.61
C VAL A 108 0.99 -6.05 -10.21
N GLY A 109 0.72 -4.93 -9.54
CA GLY A 109 -0.14 -3.87 -10.08
C GLY A 109 -1.63 -4.20 -10.02
N LEU A 110 -2.11 -4.54 -8.83
CA LEU A 110 -3.54 -4.67 -8.53
C LEU A 110 -4.26 -3.34 -8.80
N GLY A 111 -5.10 -3.29 -9.84
CA GLY A 111 -5.58 -2.04 -10.45
C GLY A 111 -7.08 -1.90 -10.52
N THR A 112 -7.83 -3.00 -10.43
CA THR A 112 -9.30 -2.97 -10.45
C THR A 112 -9.87 -2.46 -9.13
N LYS A 113 -11.15 -2.07 -9.13
CA LYS A 113 -11.79 -1.51 -7.94
C LYS A 113 -11.80 -2.47 -6.75
N SER A 114 -12.05 -3.76 -7.00
CA SER A 114 -12.08 -4.80 -5.98
C SER A 114 -10.69 -5.08 -5.41
N GLU A 115 -9.69 -5.22 -6.28
CA GLU A 115 -8.30 -5.46 -5.91
C GLU A 115 -7.72 -4.32 -5.07
N ARG A 116 -7.95 -3.07 -5.48
CA ARG A 116 -7.54 -1.88 -4.71
C ARG A 116 -8.22 -1.81 -3.36
N SER A 117 -9.50 -2.15 -3.27
CA SER A 117 -10.23 -2.21 -2.00
C SER A 117 -9.60 -3.24 -1.05
N ALA A 118 -9.28 -4.45 -1.55
CA ALA A 118 -8.61 -5.48 -0.77
C ALA A 118 -7.23 -5.02 -0.27
N LEU A 119 -6.44 -4.36 -1.12
CA LEU A 119 -5.12 -3.84 -0.79
C LEU A 119 -5.22 -2.73 0.28
N ALA A 120 -6.18 -1.81 0.16
CA ALA A 120 -6.45 -0.79 1.16
C ALA A 120 -6.85 -1.40 2.52
N GLN A 121 -7.73 -2.40 2.52
CA GLN A 121 -8.13 -3.12 3.73
C GLN A 121 -6.94 -3.84 4.39
N ALA A 122 -6.11 -4.52 3.61
CA ALA A 122 -4.91 -5.19 4.08
C ALA A 122 -3.93 -4.21 4.73
N ARG A 123 -3.69 -3.04 4.11
CA ARG A 123 -2.84 -1.98 4.66
C ARG A 123 -3.37 -1.46 6.00
N VAL A 124 -4.69 -1.23 6.11
CA VAL A 124 -5.31 -0.80 7.38
C VAL A 124 -5.15 -1.87 8.45
N MET A 125 -5.38 -3.15 8.13
CA MET A 125 -5.22 -4.22 9.09
C MET A 125 -3.77 -4.37 9.57
N LEU A 126 -2.79 -4.24 8.68
CA LEU A 126 -1.38 -4.25 9.05
C LEU A 126 -1.05 -3.10 10.03
N LYS A 127 -1.55 -1.89 9.76
CA LYS A 127 -1.41 -0.74 10.69
C LYS A 127 -1.99 -1.05 12.06
N ILE A 128 -3.17 -1.67 12.13
CA ILE A 128 -3.80 -2.06 13.40
C ILE A 128 -2.95 -3.11 14.14
N ILE A 129 -2.41 -4.11 13.44
CA ILE A 129 -1.55 -5.13 14.03
C ILE A 129 -0.27 -4.51 14.61
N ASN A 130 0.37 -3.61 13.86
CA ASN A 130 1.57 -2.90 14.31
C ASN A 130 1.29 -2.04 15.54
N ALA A 131 0.22 -1.23 15.49
CA ALA A 131 -0.18 -0.39 16.63
C ALA A 131 -0.46 -1.21 17.89
N ARG A 132 -1.10 -2.39 17.76
CA ARG A 132 -1.32 -3.31 18.90
C ARG A 132 -0.02 -3.87 19.47
N LYS A 133 0.93 -4.24 18.62
CA LYS A 133 2.25 -4.74 19.07
C LYS A 133 3.06 -3.64 19.75
N GLU A 134 3.10 -2.45 19.19
CA GLU A 134 3.78 -1.29 19.78
C GLU A 134 3.17 -0.92 21.12
N ALA A 135 1.83 -0.93 21.23
CA ALA A 135 1.14 -0.68 22.51
C ALA A 135 1.50 -1.75 23.56
N ALA A 136 1.54 -3.04 23.16
CA ALA A 136 1.94 -4.12 24.06
C ALA A 136 3.41 -4.03 24.48
N GLN A 137 4.32 -3.64 23.57
CA GLN A 137 5.73 -3.41 23.89
C GLN A 137 5.92 -2.23 24.83
N LYS A 138 5.20 -1.12 24.59
CA LYS A 138 5.23 0.06 25.46
C LYS A 138 4.76 -0.28 26.88
N ARG A 139 3.70 -1.06 27.03
CA ARG A 139 3.24 -1.55 28.35
C ARG A 139 4.30 -2.40 29.04
N ARG A 140 4.87 -3.39 28.36
CA ARG A 140 5.95 -4.22 28.93
C ARG A 140 7.19 -3.42 29.32
N ALA A 141 7.54 -2.41 28.53
CA ALA A 141 8.66 -1.52 28.84
C ALA A 141 8.36 -0.64 30.06
N GLN A 142 7.13 -0.14 30.19
CA GLN A 142 6.68 0.61 31.36
C GLN A 142 6.68 -0.27 32.62
N ASP A 143 6.14 -1.49 32.53
CA ASP A 143 6.13 -2.46 33.64
C ASP A 143 7.57 -2.83 34.07
N ALA A 144 8.50 -2.97 33.12
CA ALA A 144 9.91 -3.26 33.44
C ALA A 144 10.62 -2.09 34.13
N ILE A 145 10.28 -0.84 33.78
CA ILE A 145 10.80 0.36 34.45
C ILE A 145 10.23 0.46 35.87
N GLU A 146 8.93 0.23 36.05
CA GLU A 146 8.28 0.25 37.37
C GLU A 146 8.73 -0.91 38.29
N GLN A 147 9.11 -2.05 37.72
CA GLN A 147 9.67 -3.19 38.47
C GLN A 147 11.18 -3.10 38.72
N THR A 148 11.87 -2.03 38.31
CA THR A 148 13.27 -1.82 38.70
C THR A 148 13.27 -1.33 40.15
N PRO A 149 13.60 -2.16 41.16
CA PRO A 149 13.49 -1.74 42.54
C PRO A 149 14.53 -0.66 42.83
N CYS A 150 14.06 0.54 43.14
CA CYS A 150 14.84 1.55 43.84
C CYS A 150 15.05 1.03 45.28
N GLY A 151 16.04 0.15 45.42
CA GLY A 151 16.26 -0.64 46.63
C GLY A 151 17.62 -1.32 46.66
N ALA A 152 18.66 -0.69 46.12
CA ALA A 152 20.02 -0.94 46.58
C ALA A 152 20.41 0.24 47.48
N ASN A 153 19.78 0.27 48.66
CA ASN A 153 20.15 1.17 49.74
C ASN A 153 21.50 0.73 50.29
N ALA A 154 22.32 1.74 50.57
CA ALA A 154 23.53 1.70 51.35
C ALA A 154 23.45 0.75 52.57
N ALA A 155 24.47 -0.10 52.70
CA ALA A 155 25.06 -0.53 53.96
C ALA A 155 26.46 -1.09 53.68
#